data_AF-A0A2J6J2L7-F1
#
_entry.id   AF-A0A2J6J2L7-F1
#
_cell.length_a   1.000
_cell.length_b   1.000
_cell.length_c   1.000
_cell.angle_alpha   90.00
_cell.angle_beta   90.00
_cell.angle_gamma   90.00
#
_symmetry.space_group_name_H-M   'P 1'
#
loop_
_entity.id
_entity.type
_entity.pdbx_description
1 polymer ?
#
loop_
_entity_poly.entity_id
_entity_poly.type
_entity_poly.pdbx_seq_one_letter_code
_entity_poly.pdbx_strand_id
1 'polypeptide(L)' 'MEAEAKSHPFDRLSPDFIMDAVESLGYRCDCRTLALNSYENRVYQVGIEESDPFIVKFYRPERWSA' A
#
# COMPACT_ATOMS: atom_id res chain seq x y z
N MET A 1 -11.24 30.01 -9.03
CA MET A 1 -10.13 29.73 -8.09
C MET A 1 -10.38 28.33 -7.56
N GLU A 2 -9.96 27.32 -8.31
CA GLU A 2 -10.10 25.92 -7.88
C GLU A 2 -9.10 25.69 -6.76
N ALA A 3 -9.59 25.32 -5.58
CA ALA A 3 -8.74 24.88 -4.51
C ALA A 3 -8.08 23.58 -4.99
N GLU A 4 -6.78 23.62 -5.29
CA GLU A 4 -5.98 22.41 -5.45
C GLU A 4 -6.07 21.64 -4.14
N ALA A 5 -7.02 20.71 -4.07
CA ALA A 5 -7.05 19.71 -3.03
C ALA A 5 -5.73 18.96 -3.16
N LYS A 6 -4.77 19.25 -2.27
CA LYS A 6 -3.55 18.48 -2.15
C LYS A 6 -3.97 17.05 -1.80
N SER A 7 -4.20 16.24 -2.83
CA SER A 7 -4.50 14.82 -2.69
C SER A 7 -3.39 14.25 -1.81
N HIS A 8 -3.77 13.70 -0.65
CA HIS A 8 -2.77 13.18 0.27
C HIS A 8 -1.94 12.14 -0.50
N PRO A 9 -0.62 12.07 -0.37
CA PRO A 9 0.21 11.12 -1.14
C PRO A 9 -0.15 9.64 -0.92
N PHE A 10 -1.02 9.36 0.05
CA PHE A 10 -1.53 8.04 0.39
C PHE A 10 -3.01 7.84 0.05
N ASP A 11 -3.68 8.85 -0.51
CA ASP A 11 -5.09 8.79 -0.91
C ASP A 11 -5.30 7.74 -2.03
N ARG A 12 -4.22 7.41 -2.75
CA ARG A 12 -4.18 6.38 -3.80
C ARG A 12 -3.92 4.96 -3.26
N LEU A 13 -3.64 4.79 -1.97
CA LEU A 13 -3.39 3.48 -1.34
C LEU A 13 -4.69 2.82 -0.90
N SER A 14 -5.58 2.62 -1.87
CA SER A 14 -6.79 1.82 -1.69
C SER A 14 -6.43 0.33 -1.54
N PRO A 15 -7.27 -0.48 -0.90
CA PRO A 15 -7.05 -1.92 -0.76
C PRO A 15 -6.80 -2.62 -2.10
N ASP A 16 -7.58 -2.24 -3.13
CA ASP A 16 -7.42 -2.66 -4.52
C ASP A 16 -6.03 -2.36 -5.09
N PHE A 17 -5.52 -1.13 -4.93
CA PHE A 17 -4.16 -0.78 -5.35
C PHE A 17 -3.08 -1.59 -4.61
N ILE A 18 -3.28 -1.86 -3.32
CA ILE A 18 -2.33 -2.64 -2.51
C ILE A 18 -2.30 -4.10 -2.99
N MET A 19 -3.46 -4.68 -3.28
CA MET A 19 -3.57 -6.04 -3.81
C MET A 19 -2.92 -6.13 -5.20
N ASP A 20 -3.25 -5.21 -6.12
CA ASP A 20 -2.67 -5.16 -7.47
C ASP A 20 -1.14 -5.05 -7.43
N ALA A 21 -0.58 -4.24 -6.53
CA ALA A 21 0.87 -4.11 -6.35
C ALA A 21 1.54 -5.42 -5.87
N VAL A 22 0.87 -6.19 -5.00
CA VAL A 22 1.37 -7.49 -4.51
C VAL A 22 1.19 -8.58 -5.58
N GLU A 23 0.07 -8.56 -6.29
CA GLU A 23 -0.20 -9.47 -7.42
C GLU A 23 0.75 -9.23 -8.59
N SER A 24 1.15 -7.98 -8.85
CA SER A 24 2.17 -7.64 -9.84
C SER A 24 3.55 -8.25 -9.53
N LEU A 25 3.81 -8.66 -8.29
CA LEU A 25 5.04 -9.36 -7.90
C LEU A 25 4.91 -10.90 -8.04
N GLY A 26 3.72 -11.40 -8.44
CA GLY A 26 3.44 -12.82 -8.64
C GLY A 26 2.83 -13.54 -7.44
N TYR A 27 2.39 -12.82 -6.40
CA TYR A 27 1.74 -13.39 -5.22
C TYR A 27 0.22 -13.24 -5.30
N ARG A 28 -0.55 -14.27 -4.94
CA ARG A 28 -2.03 -14.15 -4.88
C ARG A 28 -2.47 -13.60 -3.54
N CYS A 29 -3.22 -12.51 -3.55
CA CYS A 29 -3.78 -11.94 -2.33
C CYS A 29 -5.08 -12.64 -1.91
N ASP A 30 -5.22 -12.97 -0.63
CA ASP A 30 -6.43 -13.53 -0.03
C ASP A 30 -7.45 -12.43 0.37
N CYS A 31 -7.37 -11.25 -0.25
CA CYS A 31 -8.19 -10.06 0.02
C CYS A 31 -8.19 -9.51 1.46
N ARG A 32 -7.43 -10.12 2.38
CA ARG A 32 -7.25 -9.64 3.75
C ARG A 32 -6.16 -8.57 3.80
N THR A 33 -6.55 -7.32 3.96
CA THR A 33 -5.63 -6.20 4.17
C THR A 33 -5.81 -5.57 5.55
N LEU A 34 -4.76 -5.57 6.38
CA LEU A 34 -4.75 -4.93 7.69
C LEU A 34 -3.76 -3.76 7.69
N ALA A 35 -4.26 -2.55 7.94
CA ALA A 35 -3.40 -1.38 8.11
C ALA A 35 -2.69 -1.44 9.47
N LEU A 36 -1.36 -1.42 9.45
CA LEU A 36 -0.54 -1.43 10.66
C LEU A 36 -0.17 -0.01 11.09
N ASN A 37 0.04 0.17 12.40
CA ASN A 37 0.46 1.44 12.97
C ASN A 37 1.86 1.80 12.44
N SER A 38 1.93 2.86 11.64
CA SER A 38 3.20 3.42 11.17
C SER A 38 3.06 4.93 11.07
N TYR A 39 4.04 5.64 11.63
CA TYR A 39 4.04 7.10 11.71
C TYR A 39 4.47 7.78 10.40
N GLU A 40 5.38 7.15 9.64
CA GLU A 40 6.01 7.78 8.48
C GLU A 40 5.65 7.14 7.14
N ASN A 41 5.49 5.82 7.11
CA ASN A 41 5.21 5.04 5.90
C ASN A 41 3.81 4.41 6.02
N ARG A 42 3.23 3.97 4.92
CA ARG A 42 2.00 3.16 4.99
C ARG A 42 2.38 1.69 4.97
N VAL A 43 2.14 1.02 6.09
CA VAL A 43 2.43 -0.40 6.27
C VAL A 43 1.12 -1.15 6.31
N TYR A 44 1.01 -2.16 5.48
CA TYR A 44 -0.12 -3.06 5.43
C TYR A 44 0.37 -4.49 5.59
N GLN A 45 -0.39 -5.28 6.32
CA GLN A 45 -0.28 -6.72 6.29
C GLN A 45 -1.30 -7.24 5.27
N VAL A 46 -0.82 -7.97 4.28
CA VAL A 46 -1.63 -8.54 3.19
C VAL A 46 -1.61 -10.05 3.32
N GLY A 47 -2.80 -10.66 3.43
CA GLY A 47 -2.93 -12.12 3.41
C GLY A 47 -2.60 -12.66 2.02
N ILE A 48 -1.80 -13.72 1.96
CA ILE A 48 -1.45 -14.41 0.71
C ILE A 48 -2.18 -15.76 0.68
N GLU A 49 -2.72 -16.14 -0.47
CA GLU A 49 -3.31 -17.45 -0.70
C GLU A 49 -2.19 -18.51 -0.61
N GLU A 50 -2.37 -19.53 0.24
CA GLU A 50 -1.39 -20.61 0.45
C GLU A 50 -0.05 -20.20 1.09
N SER A 51 0.04 -19.03 1.74
CA SER A 51 1.24 -18.60 2.46
C SER A 51 0.96 -17.70 3.66
N ASP A 52 1.98 -17.52 4.49
CA ASP A 52 1.95 -16.53 5.57
C ASP A 52 1.68 -15.12 5.03
N PRO A 53 1.01 -14.26 5.82
CA PRO A 53 0.71 -12.90 5.40
C PRO A 53 1.98 -12.06 5.24
N PHE A 54 2.04 -11.27 4.17
CA PHE A 54 3.17 -10.43 3.83
C PHE A 54 3.04 -9.04 4.44
N ILE A 55 4.18 -8.42 4.74
CA ILE A 55 4.23 -7.02 5.18
C ILE A 55 4.62 -6.15 3.99
N VAL A 56 3.70 -5.32 3.54
CA VAL A 56 3.86 -4.39 2.42
C VAL A 56 4.08 -3.00 2.98
N LYS A 57 5.14 -2.33 2.54
CA LYS A 57 5.52 -0.99 3.01
C LYS A 57 5.61 -0.02 1.85
N PHE A 58 4.67 0.91 1.79
CA PHE A 58 4.65 2.00 0.84
C PHE A 58 5.39 3.21 1.42
N TYR A 59 6.47 3.57 0.73
CA TYR A 59 7.24 4.76 1.03
C TYR A 59 6.58 5.99 0.43
N ARG A 60 6.81 7.16 1.05
CA ARG A 60 6.36 8.42 0.47
C ARG A 60 7.10 8.69 -0.84
N PRO A 61 6.40 9.19 -1.88
CA PRO A 61 7.07 9.72 -3.05
C PRO A 61 8.06 10.81 -2.62
N GLU A 62 9.16 10.97 -3.38
CA GLU A 62 10.22 11.95 -3.14
C GLU A 62 11.12 11.71 -1.93
N ARG A 63 11.00 10.57 -1.22
CA ARG A 63 11.89 10.28 -0.09
C ARG A 63 13.29 9.85 -0.55
N TRP A 64 13.39 9.08 -1.63
CA TRP A 64 14.64 8.66 -2.25
C TRP A 64 14.62 9.10 -3.73
N SER A 65 15.27 10.22 -4.04
CA SER A 65 15.68 10.51 -5.42
C SER A 65 16.81 9.54 -5.76
N ALA A 66 16.61 8.72 -6.79
CA ALA A 66 17.66 7.91 -7.39
C ALA A 66 18.73 8.79 -8.05
#